data_AF-A0A935WFJ5-F1
#
_entry.id   AF-A0A935WFJ5-F1
#
_cell.length_a   1.000
_cell.length_b   1.000
_cell.length_c   1.000
_cell.angle_alpha   90.00
_cell.angle_beta   90.00
_cell.angle_gamma   90.00
#
_symmetry.space_group_name_H-M   'P 1'
#
loop_
_entity.id
_entity.type
_entity.pdbx_description
1 polymer ?
#
loop_
_entity_poly.entity_id
_entity_poly.type
_entity_poly.pdbx_seq_one_letter_code
_entity_poly.pdbx_strand_id
1 'polypeptide(L)'
;MTVAIRYVDGPRFARSLLAASDWVAAGREEINRINVFPVPDGDTGTNFSLTLRSVADALRALGDAPLGVTAKTAARGAVLGARGNSGMMLAHFLLGVSDSLDGLPQATAQEMARAVRAGVERLYASLDDPREGTILTVARDAAHAAERAAADSPTSRCS
;
A
#
# COMPACT_ATOMS: atom_id res chain seq x y z
N MET A 1 18.41 -22.15 -10.13
CA MET A 1 17.08 -21.75 -10.60
C MET A 1 16.57 -20.63 -9.70
N THR A 2 16.51 -19.41 -10.20
CA THR A 2 15.85 -18.30 -9.47
C THR A 2 14.35 -18.57 -9.53
N VAL A 3 13.70 -18.75 -8.38
CA VAL A 3 12.25 -18.92 -8.32
C VAL A 3 11.63 -17.57 -8.71
N ALA A 4 11.16 -17.45 -9.95
CA ALA A 4 10.44 -16.27 -10.40
C ALA A 4 9.05 -16.28 -9.74
N ILE A 5 8.77 -15.30 -8.88
CA ILE A 5 7.43 -15.08 -8.31
C ILE A 5 6.52 -14.66 -9.46
N ARG A 6 5.50 -15.48 -9.77
CA ARG A 6 4.56 -15.22 -10.89
C ARG A 6 3.23 -14.60 -10.48
N TYR A 7 2.94 -14.62 -9.18
CA TYR A 7 1.68 -14.13 -8.63
C TYR A 7 1.86 -13.65 -7.19
N VAL A 8 0.92 -12.84 -6.74
CA VAL A 8 0.74 -12.43 -5.35
C VAL A 8 -0.56 -13.06 -4.85
N ASP A 9 -0.48 -13.88 -3.81
CA ASP A 9 -1.62 -14.38 -3.06
C ASP A 9 -1.79 -13.58 -1.76
N GLY A 10 -2.84 -13.86 -1.00
CA GLY A 10 -3.08 -13.20 0.30
C GLY A 10 -1.88 -13.29 1.25
N PRO A 11 -1.29 -14.48 1.51
CA PRO A 11 -0.13 -14.59 2.38
C PRO A 11 1.11 -13.80 1.93
N ARG A 12 1.39 -13.71 0.62
CA ARG A 12 2.48 -12.85 0.10
C ARG A 12 2.16 -11.38 0.27
N PHE A 13 0.93 -10.96 0.00
CA PHE A 13 0.49 -9.58 0.18
C PHE A 13 0.51 -9.16 1.66
N ALA A 14 0.05 -10.03 2.56
CA ALA A 14 0.12 -9.76 4.00
C ALA A 14 1.58 -9.58 4.45
N ARG A 15 2.48 -10.48 4.03
CA ARG A 15 3.91 -10.38 4.36
C ARG A 15 4.58 -9.12 3.83
N SER A 16 4.22 -8.64 2.64
CA SER A 16 4.77 -7.38 2.13
C SER A 16 4.33 -6.17 2.98
N LEU A 17 3.09 -6.15 3.43
CA LEU A 17 2.59 -5.09 4.32
C LEU A 17 3.17 -5.17 5.74
N LEU A 18 3.41 -6.38 6.26
CA LEU A 18 4.13 -6.57 7.53
C LEU A 18 5.56 -6.03 7.43
N ALA A 19 6.29 -6.40 6.36
CA ALA A 19 7.63 -5.88 6.13
C ALA A 19 7.65 -4.36 5.95
N ALA A 20 6.65 -3.78 5.27
CA ALA A 20 6.52 -2.33 5.15
C ALA A 20 6.29 -1.66 6.51
N SER A 21 5.49 -2.27 7.39
CA SER A 21 5.25 -1.80 8.76
C SER A 21 6.55 -1.74 9.56
N ASP A 22 7.37 -2.80 9.49
CA ASP A 22 8.66 -2.88 10.18
C ASP A 22 9.66 -1.84 9.64
N TRP A 23 9.74 -1.68 8.31
CA TRP A 23 10.62 -0.69 7.67
C TRP A 23 10.25 0.74 8.03
N VAL A 24 8.95 1.09 7.98
CA VAL A 24 8.48 2.43 8.36
C VAL A 24 8.68 2.68 9.85
N ALA A 25 8.48 1.67 10.70
CA ALA A 25 8.75 1.79 12.13
C ALA A 25 10.24 2.08 12.42
N ALA A 26 11.15 1.38 11.74
CA ALA A 26 12.59 1.61 11.87
C ALA A 26 13.01 2.99 11.32
N GLY A 27 12.39 3.44 10.24
CA GLY A 27 12.66 4.74 9.60
C GLY A 27 11.85 5.93 10.15
N ARG A 28 11.09 5.75 11.24
CA ARG A 28 10.13 6.76 11.73
C ARG A 28 10.73 8.15 11.90
N GLU A 29 11.87 8.25 12.57
CA GLU A 29 12.52 9.54 12.85
C GLU A 29 13.07 10.22 11.60
N GLU A 30 13.53 9.42 10.63
CA GLU A 30 13.94 9.94 9.31
C GLU A 30 12.74 10.55 8.59
N ILE A 31 11.62 9.83 8.54
CA ILE A 31 10.39 10.29 7.89
C ILE A 31 9.86 11.57 8.57
N ASN A 32 9.92 11.63 9.90
CA ASN A 32 9.56 12.84 10.64
C ASN A 32 10.46 14.03 10.24
N ARG A 33 11.76 13.80 10.05
CA ARG A 33 12.74 14.86 9.73
C ARG A 33 12.58 15.41 8.31
N ILE A 34 12.23 14.57 7.35
CA ILE A 34 12.05 14.98 5.94
C ILE A 34 10.67 15.57 5.65
N ASN A 35 9.80 15.74 6.66
CA ASN A 35 8.51 16.39 6.47
C ASN A 35 8.69 17.90 6.25
N VAL A 36 8.73 18.34 4.99
CA VAL A 36 9.05 19.74 4.63
C VAL A 36 7.85 20.58 4.18
N PHE A 37 6.58 20.12 4.28
CA PHE A 37 5.44 20.88 3.73
C PHE A 37 4.08 20.67 4.45
N PRO A 38 3.25 21.71 4.69
CA PRO A 38 3.54 23.15 4.73
C PRO A 38 4.02 23.62 6.12
N VAL A 39 3.79 22.84 7.17
CA VAL A 39 4.29 23.06 8.54
C VAL A 39 4.85 21.73 9.07
N PRO A 40 6.13 21.68 9.47
CA PRO A 40 6.73 20.47 10.03
C PRO A 40 6.19 20.22 11.44
N ASP A 41 5.09 19.48 11.55
CA ASP A 41 4.57 19.06 12.86
C ASP A 41 5.39 17.89 13.46
N GLY A 42 6.37 17.39 12.70
CA GLY A 42 7.32 16.36 13.12
C GLY A 42 6.72 14.99 13.40
N ASP A 43 5.47 14.75 12.97
CA ASP A 43 4.70 13.56 13.34
C ASP A 43 4.32 12.64 12.16
N THR A 44 4.69 13.00 10.92
CA THR A 44 4.36 12.24 9.69
C THR A 44 4.74 10.77 9.79
N GLY A 45 5.99 10.49 10.15
CA GLY A 45 6.50 9.13 10.34
C GLY A 45 5.80 8.43 11.48
N THR A 46 5.52 9.13 12.58
CA THR A 46 4.77 8.58 13.72
C THR A 46 3.36 8.15 13.31
N ASN A 47 2.65 9.02 12.61
CA ASN A 47 1.30 8.80 12.10
C ASN A 47 1.23 7.64 11.10
N PHE A 48 2.16 7.61 10.16
CA PHE A 48 2.26 6.55 9.15
C PHE A 48 2.58 5.20 9.81
N SER A 49 3.53 5.18 10.75
CA SER A 49 3.95 4.00 11.48
C SER A 49 2.83 3.45 12.38
N LEU A 50 2.06 4.31 13.05
CA LEU A 50 0.89 3.88 13.84
C LEU A 50 -0.20 3.27 12.96
N THR A 51 -0.44 3.87 11.80
CA THR A 51 -1.44 3.37 10.84
C THR A 51 -1.02 1.99 10.30
N LEU A 52 0.24 1.81 9.90
CA LEU A 52 0.76 0.52 9.44
C LEU A 52 0.82 -0.55 10.54
N ARG A 53 0.98 -0.17 11.81
CA ARG A 53 0.82 -1.11 12.93
C ARG A 53 -0.59 -1.66 13.00
N SER A 54 -1.61 -0.80 12.88
CA SER A 54 -3.02 -1.24 12.84
C SER A 54 -3.30 -2.20 11.67
N VAL A 55 -2.74 -1.93 10.49
CA VAL A 55 -2.80 -2.84 9.33
C VAL A 55 -2.15 -4.18 9.66
N ALA A 56 -0.95 -4.16 10.22
CA ALA A 56 -0.20 -5.36 10.58
C ALA A 56 -0.96 -6.23 11.59
N ASP A 57 -1.55 -5.62 12.61
CA ASP A 57 -2.30 -6.33 13.64
C ASP A 57 -3.58 -6.96 13.08
N ALA A 58 -4.29 -6.24 12.20
CA ALA A 58 -5.45 -6.79 11.50
C ALA A 58 -5.08 -7.99 10.61
N LEU A 59 -3.95 -7.93 9.90
CA LEU A 59 -3.48 -9.02 9.04
C LEU A 59 -2.98 -10.24 9.85
N ARG A 60 -2.30 -10.01 10.98
CA ARG A 60 -1.91 -11.10 11.90
C ARG A 60 -3.11 -11.83 12.48
N ALA A 61 -4.18 -11.10 12.79
CA ALA A 61 -5.42 -11.69 13.30
C ALA A 61 -6.20 -12.47 12.23
N LEU A 62 -6.05 -12.12 10.95
CA LEU A 62 -6.74 -12.79 9.83
C LEU A 62 -6.19 -14.19 9.55
N GLY A 63 -4.86 -14.36 9.56
CA GLY A 63 -4.21 -15.58 9.09
C GLY A 63 -4.24 -15.71 7.55
N ASP A 64 -4.17 -16.95 7.06
CA ASP A 64 -4.15 -17.22 5.62
C ASP A 64 -5.55 -17.04 5.01
N ALA A 65 -5.65 -16.15 4.02
CA ALA A 65 -6.89 -15.84 3.32
C ALA A 65 -6.66 -15.54 1.82
N PRO A 66 -7.71 -15.57 0.99
CA PRO A 66 -7.63 -15.10 -0.39
C PRO A 66 -7.15 -13.64 -0.50
N LEU A 67 -6.53 -13.27 -1.63
CA LEU A 67 -5.95 -11.95 -1.83
C LEU A 67 -6.96 -10.81 -1.58
N GLY A 68 -8.17 -10.87 -2.17
CA GLY A 68 -9.18 -9.83 -2.00
C GLY A 68 -9.61 -9.65 -0.54
N VAL A 69 -9.76 -10.75 0.21
CA VAL A 69 -10.09 -10.71 1.65
C VAL A 69 -8.94 -10.09 2.45
N THR A 70 -7.71 -10.44 2.09
CA THR A 70 -6.50 -9.89 2.72
C THR A 70 -6.37 -8.39 2.46
N ALA A 71 -6.56 -7.95 1.21
CA ALA A 71 -6.51 -6.55 0.83
C ALA A 71 -7.60 -5.72 1.52
N LYS A 72 -8.83 -6.26 1.60
CA LYS A 72 -9.94 -5.64 2.33
C LYS A 72 -9.68 -5.51 3.82
N THR A 73 -9.04 -6.53 4.41
CA THR A 73 -8.65 -6.50 5.82
C THR A 73 -7.57 -5.46 6.08
N ALA A 74 -6.56 -5.37 5.21
CA ALA A 74 -5.54 -4.34 5.27
C ALA A 74 -6.13 -2.93 5.16
N ALA A 75 -6.99 -2.69 4.16
CA ALA A 75 -7.66 -1.41 3.96
C ALA A 75 -8.51 -1.02 5.19
N ARG A 76 -9.28 -1.96 5.74
CA ARG A 76 -10.07 -1.72 6.95
C ARG A 76 -9.18 -1.41 8.16
N GLY A 77 -8.09 -2.16 8.35
CA GLY A 77 -7.12 -1.91 9.41
C GLY A 77 -6.48 -0.52 9.31
N ALA A 78 -6.20 -0.07 8.09
CA ALA A 78 -5.68 1.27 7.83
C ALA A 78 -6.71 2.35 8.17
N VAL A 79 -7.97 2.19 7.73
CA VAL A 79 -9.05 3.15 8.02
C VAL A 79 -9.30 3.28 9.52
N LEU A 80 -9.43 2.15 10.24
CA LEU A 80 -9.68 2.16 11.68
C LEU A 80 -8.48 2.67 12.49
N GLY A 81 -7.27 2.50 11.97
CA GLY A 81 -6.03 2.89 12.61
C GLY A 81 -5.44 4.21 12.14
N ALA A 82 -6.10 4.92 11.22
CA ALA A 82 -5.56 6.10 10.58
C ALA A 82 -5.23 7.19 11.61
N ARG A 83 -4.01 7.72 11.55
CA ARG A 83 -3.56 8.84 12.38
C ARG A 83 -3.11 9.99 11.51
N GLY A 84 -3.65 11.18 11.77
CA GLY A 84 -3.35 12.39 11.02
C GLY A 84 -3.60 12.26 9.51
N ASN A 85 -3.10 13.22 8.75
CA ASN A 85 -3.30 13.28 7.30
C ASN A 85 -2.56 12.13 6.59
N SER A 86 -1.33 11.82 6.99
CA SER A 86 -0.52 10.76 6.37
C SER A 86 -1.13 9.37 6.55
N GLY A 87 -1.73 9.09 7.71
CA GLY A 87 -2.47 7.85 7.94
C GLY A 87 -3.74 7.77 7.08
N MET A 88 -4.46 8.88 6.94
CA MET A 88 -5.66 8.92 6.09
C MET A 88 -5.32 8.73 4.61
N MET A 89 -4.25 9.37 4.12
CA MET A 89 -3.74 9.17 2.76
C MET A 89 -3.39 7.69 2.51
N LEU A 90 -2.68 7.04 3.44
CA LEU A 90 -2.40 5.60 3.34
C LEU A 90 -3.67 4.76 3.26
N ALA A 91 -4.66 5.08 4.10
CA ALA A 91 -5.92 4.37 4.11
C ALA A 91 -6.68 4.55 2.79
N HIS A 92 -6.71 5.75 2.21
CA HIS A 92 -7.29 5.98 0.88
C HIS A 92 -6.56 5.20 -0.21
N PHE A 93 -5.23 5.17 -0.18
CA PHE A 93 -4.45 4.36 -1.10
C PHE A 93 -4.80 2.86 -0.99
N LEU A 94 -4.80 2.31 0.22
CA LEU A 94 -5.11 0.89 0.45
C LEU A 94 -6.55 0.53 0.12
N LEU A 95 -7.51 1.45 0.29
CA LEU A 95 -8.88 1.25 -0.18
C LEU A 95 -8.93 1.08 -1.71
N GLY A 96 -8.19 1.89 -2.48
CA GLY A 96 -8.18 1.78 -3.94
C GLY A 96 -7.51 0.49 -4.42
N VAL A 97 -6.44 0.08 -3.74
CA VAL A 97 -5.81 -1.24 -3.95
C VAL A 97 -6.81 -2.36 -3.65
N SER A 98 -7.52 -2.27 -2.52
CA SER A 98 -8.49 -3.29 -2.12
C SER A 98 -9.65 -3.39 -3.11
N ASP A 99 -10.18 -2.27 -3.59
CA ASP A 99 -11.29 -2.24 -4.55
C ASP A 99 -10.88 -2.95 -5.85
N SER A 100 -9.64 -2.73 -6.31
CA SER A 100 -9.13 -3.38 -7.52
C SER A 100 -8.81 -4.87 -7.36
N LEU A 101 -8.60 -5.35 -6.13
CA LEU A 101 -8.26 -6.75 -5.84
C LEU A 101 -9.46 -7.57 -5.33
N ASP A 102 -10.64 -6.97 -5.25
CA ASP A 102 -11.82 -7.62 -4.68
C ASP A 102 -12.19 -8.90 -5.45
N GLY A 103 -12.58 -9.92 -4.70
CA GLY A 103 -12.92 -11.25 -5.23
C GLY A 103 -11.75 -12.07 -5.80
N LEU A 104 -10.53 -11.53 -5.91
CA LEU A 104 -9.38 -12.27 -6.45
C LEU A 104 -8.77 -13.20 -5.39
N PRO A 105 -8.53 -14.48 -5.70
CA PRO A 105 -7.74 -15.35 -4.81
C PRO A 105 -6.24 -15.03 -4.87
N GLN A 106 -5.77 -14.58 -6.03
CA GLN A 106 -4.39 -14.21 -6.33
C GLN A 106 -4.37 -13.21 -7.51
N ALA A 107 -3.29 -12.45 -7.64
CA ALA A 107 -3.08 -11.46 -8.69
C ALA A 107 -1.78 -11.70 -9.45
N THR A 108 -1.83 -11.51 -10.77
CA THR A 108 -0.69 -11.38 -11.67
C THR A 108 0.04 -10.05 -11.47
N ALA A 109 1.21 -9.88 -12.09
CA ALA A 109 1.92 -8.60 -12.08
C ALA A 109 1.07 -7.45 -12.67
N GLN A 110 0.31 -7.71 -13.73
CA GLN A 110 -0.56 -6.73 -14.37
C GLN A 110 -1.72 -6.31 -13.45
N GLU A 111 -2.32 -7.25 -12.73
CA GLU A 111 -3.38 -6.94 -11.76
C GLU A 111 -2.84 -6.18 -10.55
N MET A 112 -1.64 -6.52 -10.07
CA MET A 112 -0.99 -5.76 -9.01
C MET A 112 -0.65 -4.34 -9.45
N ALA A 113 -0.15 -4.15 -10.67
CA ALA A 113 0.12 -2.82 -11.21
C ALA A 113 -1.18 -1.98 -11.31
N ARG A 114 -2.27 -2.59 -11.79
CA ARG A 114 -3.61 -1.95 -11.81
C ARG A 114 -4.09 -1.60 -10.40
N ALA A 115 -3.88 -2.47 -9.42
CA ALA A 115 -4.28 -2.21 -8.04
C ALA A 115 -3.48 -1.05 -7.43
N VAL A 116 -2.17 -0.98 -7.66
CA VAL A 116 -1.34 0.16 -7.24
C VAL A 116 -1.82 1.44 -7.91
N ARG A 117 -2.08 1.41 -9.23
CA ARG A 117 -2.66 2.56 -9.96
C ARG A 117 -3.98 3.02 -9.36
N ALA A 118 -4.92 2.11 -9.09
CA ALA A 118 -6.20 2.42 -8.47
C ALA A 118 -6.03 3.04 -7.07
N GLY A 119 -5.05 2.56 -6.30
CA GLY A 119 -4.67 3.17 -5.03
C GLY A 119 -4.21 4.62 -5.17
N VAL A 120 -3.35 4.91 -6.17
CA VAL A 120 -2.89 6.28 -6.46
C VAL A 120 -4.07 7.15 -6.87
N GLU A 121 -4.92 6.71 -7.80
CA GLU A 121 -6.08 7.48 -8.27
C GLU A 121 -7.02 7.84 -7.11
N ARG A 122 -7.30 6.87 -6.22
CA ARG A 122 -8.12 7.11 -5.03
C ARG A 122 -7.46 8.07 -4.04
N LEU A 123 -6.15 7.99 -3.87
CA LEU A 123 -5.40 8.93 -3.03
C LEU A 123 -5.50 10.36 -3.58
N TYR A 124 -5.30 10.56 -4.88
CA TYR A 124 -5.45 11.89 -5.51
C TYR A 124 -6.88 12.42 -5.37
N ALA A 125 -7.89 11.58 -5.58
CA ALA A 125 -9.30 11.96 -5.46
C ALA A 125 -9.74 12.29 -4.02
N SER A 126 -8.95 11.89 -3.02
CA SER A 126 -9.23 12.19 -1.60
C SER A 126 -8.75 13.58 -1.14
N LEU A 127 -8.07 14.34 -2.01
CA LEU A 127 -7.44 15.61 -1.67
C LEU A 127 -8.08 16.75 -2.47
N ASP A 128 -8.37 17.86 -1.78
CA ASP A 128 -8.96 19.04 -2.40
C ASP A 128 -7.97 19.81 -3.31
N ASP A 129 -6.68 19.86 -2.93
CA ASP A 129 -5.59 20.51 -3.69
C ASP A 129 -4.34 19.61 -3.72
N PRO A 130 -4.28 18.60 -4.61
CA PRO A 130 -3.16 17.67 -4.68
C PRO A 130 -1.89 18.35 -5.20
N ARG A 131 -0.82 18.31 -4.41
CA ARG A 131 0.48 18.92 -4.74
C ARG A 131 1.55 17.89 -5.05
N GLU A 132 2.11 17.99 -6.25
CA GLU A 132 3.34 17.32 -6.64
C GLU A 132 4.55 17.85 -5.85
N GLY A 133 5.57 17.04 -5.68
CA GLY A 133 6.67 17.26 -4.72
C GLY A 133 6.37 16.71 -3.31
N THR A 134 5.29 15.93 -3.17
CA THR A 134 4.89 15.28 -1.91
C THR A 134 4.83 13.75 -2.07
N ILE A 135 4.24 13.06 -1.09
CA ILE A 135 3.96 11.61 -1.16
C ILE A 135 3.20 11.20 -2.44
N LEU A 136 2.43 12.12 -3.03
CA LEU A 136 1.71 11.89 -4.28
C LEU A 136 2.64 11.57 -5.45
N THR A 137 3.75 12.31 -5.56
CA THR A 137 4.77 12.09 -6.60
C THR A 137 5.40 10.71 -6.44
N VAL A 138 5.77 10.34 -5.21
CA VAL A 138 6.35 9.03 -4.90
C VAL A 138 5.35 7.90 -5.24
N ALA A 139 4.07 8.08 -4.87
CA ALA A 139 3.03 7.11 -5.16
C ALA A 139 2.80 6.94 -6.68
N ARG A 140 2.76 8.03 -7.44
CA ARG A 140 2.65 7.99 -8.90
C ARG A 140 3.85 7.30 -9.55
N ASP A 141 5.07 7.62 -9.12
CA ASP A 141 6.28 7.03 -9.68
C ASP A 141 6.37 5.53 -9.35
N ALA A 142 5.90 5.12 -8.16
CA ALA A 142 5.75 3.71 -7.81
C ALA A 142 4.73 3.00 -8.71
N ALA A 143 3.60 3.63 -9.04
CA ALA A 143 2.64 3.07 -9.99
C ALA A 143 3.24 2.91 -11.40
N HIS A 144 3.95 3.93 -11.90
CA HIS A 144 4.66 3.83 -13.19
C HIS A 144 5.71 2.71 -13.18
N ALA A 145 6.45 2.55 -12.08
CA ALA A 145 7.42 1.48 -11.94
C ALA A 145 6.75 0.09 -11.94
N ALA A 146 5.61 -0.06 -11.24
CA ALA A 146 4.82 -1.28 -11.24
C ALA A 146 4.29 -1.63 -12.64
N GLU A 147 3.78 -0.63 -13.38
CA GLU A 147 3.30 -0.80 -14.75
C GLU A 147 4.41 -1.26 -15.71
N ARG A 148 5.61 -0.65 -15.62
CA ARG A 148 6.78 -1.08 -16.40
C ARG A 148 7.18 -2.52 -16.06
N ALA A 149 7.31 -2.84 -14.77
CA ALA A 149 7.64 -4.20 -14.33
C ALA A 149 6.60 -5.23 -14.79
N ALA A 150 5.32 -4.86 -14.83
CA ALA A 150 4.24 -5.70 -15.33
C ALA A 150 4.28 -5.90 -16.84
N ALA A 151 4.74 -4.91 -17.62
CA ALA A 151 4.93 -5.05 -19.06
C ALA A 151 6.03 -6.08 -19.39
N ASP A 152 7.06 -6.16 -18.55
CA ASP A 152 8.16 -7.12 -18.67
C ASP A 152 7.81 -8.52 -18.10
N SER A 153 6.63 -8.68 -17.51
CA SER A 153 6.22 -9.91 -16.81
C SER A 153 5.31 -10.81 -17.67
N PRO A 154 5.47 -12.15 -17.64
CA PRO A 154 4.55 -13.06 -18.32
C PRO A 154 3.11 -12.94 -17.79
N THR A 155 2.12 -12.99 -18.69
CA THR A 155 0.69 -12.73 -18.39
C THR A 155 -0.09 -13.94 -17.86
N SER A 156 0.52 -15.11 -17.68
CA SER A 156 -0.21 -16.34 -17.39
C SER A 156 -0.56 -16.50 -15.90
N ARG A 157 -1.87 -16.59 -15.60
CA ARG A 157 -2.34 -17.18 -14.34
C ARG A 157 -1.94 -18.65 -14.36
N CYS A 158 -1.23 -19.12 -13.33
CA CYS A 158 -1.12 -20.56 -13.13
C CYS A 158 -2.52 -21.10 -12.84
N SER A 159 -3.07 -21.83 -13.81
CA SER A 159 -4.24 -22.70 -13.69
C SER A 159 -3.98 -23.84 -12.72
#